data_AF-A7SZ56-F1
#
_entry.id   AF-A7SZ56-F1
#
_cell.length_a   1.000
_cell.length_b   1.000
_cell.length_c   1.000
_cell.angle_alpha   90.00
_cell.angle_beta   90.00
_cell.angle_gamma   90.00
#
_symmetry.space_group_name_H-M   'P 1'
#
loop_
_entity.id
_entity.type
_entity.pdbx_description
1 polymer ?
#
loop_
_entity_poly.entity_id
_entity_poly.type
_entity_poly.pdbx_seq_one_letter_code
_entity_poly.pdbx_strand_id
1 'polypeptide(L)'
;MEDPDDMALAVANVNTVDTSGSEATKQLVNPERVHRHSDPYDLVCLAQEVQKADQFMRCSASNKLILIAEQIRHLQEQARKVLEETKRDAELHHAQCNFKKRVGQIYSLYKRNNGTTYFSMLGPQEWGPSCPHEFLGQYRLEADMSWTKAEDIERRSKDIRMVDNILASNVPAIQYLTGPAGNGMHKIKETEEPKIVDVSDQPFVEEPLYK
;
A
#
# COMPACT_ATOMS: atom_id res chain seq x y z
N MET A 1 36.39 16.53 -33.57
CA MET A 1 36.16 17.07 -32.22
C MET A 1 34.92 17.90 -32.36
N GLU A 2 33.77 17.26 -32.17
CA GLU A 2 32.44 17.86 -32.31
C GLU A 2 31.82 17.77 -30.91
N ASP A 3 31.35 18.93 -30.42
CA ASP A 3 30.96 19.14 -29.02
C ASP A 3 29.69 18.35 -28.61
N PRO A 4 29.53 17.96 -27.34
CA PRO A 4 28.53 16.99 -26.88
C PRO A 4 27.27 17.60 -26.26
N ASP A 5 26.91 18.85 -26.58
CA ASP A 5 25.82 19.57 -25.88
C ASP A 5 24.48 19.63 -26.64
N ASP A 6 24.34 18.96 -27.79
CA ASP A 6 23.14 19.06 -28.64
C ASP A 6 22.09 17.93 -28.42
N MET A 7 22.14 17.23 -27.27
CA MET A 7 21.31 16.04 -26.98
C MET A 7 20.27 16.24 -25.87
N ALA A 8 19.83 17.47 -25.59
CA ALA A 8 18.94 17.75 -24.45
C ALA A 8 17.70 18.61 -24.76
N LEU A 9 17.07 18.44 -25.93
CA LEU A 9 15.76 19.05 -26.21
C LEU A 9 14.83 18.15 -27.05
N ALA A 10 14.74 16.88 -26.68
CA ALA A 10 13.54 16.08 -26.89
C ALA A 10 13.03 15.77 -25.47
N VAL A 11 11.86 16.22 -25.00
CA VAL A 11 10.54 15.78 -25.42
C VAL A 11 9.51 16.83 -24.98
N ALA A 12 8.96 17.57 -25.93
CA ALA A 12 7.67 18.22 -25.81
C ALA A 12 7.01 18.14 -27.18
N ASN A 13 6.42 16.99 -27.50
CA ASN A 13 5.59 16.85 -28.69
C ASN A 13 4.31 17.67 -28.47
N VAL A 14 4.41 18.98 -28.66
CA VAL A 14 3.28 19.81 -29.04
C VAL A 14 2.91 19.35 -30.45
N ASN A 15 1.76 18.70 -30.59
CA ASN A 15 1.22 18.42 -31.92
C ASN A 15 0.81 19.75 -32.55
N THR A 16 1.75 20.45 -33.20
CA THR A 16 1.42 21.49 -34.17
C THR A 16 0.89 20.80 -35.42
N VAL A 17 -0.33 21.17 -35.83
CA VAL A 17 -0.89 20.74 -37.12
C VAL A 17 -0.18 21.49 -38.26
N ASP A 18 1.05 21.08 -38.56
CA ASP A 18 1.79 21.60 -39.71
C ASP A 18 1.41 20.81 -40.97
N THR A 19 0.29 21.19 -41.59
CA THR A 19 0.03 20.84 -43.01
C THR A 19 0.49 21.99 -43.90
N SER A 20 1.81 22.13 -44.08
CA SER A 20 2.46 23.21 -44.85
C SER A 20 2.31 23.11 -46.38
N GLY A 21 1.37 22.29 -46.88
CA GLY A 21 1.30 21.96 -48.31
C GLY A 21 -0.09 21.89 -48.96
N SER A 22 -1.19 22.17 -48.25
CA SER A 22 -2.53 22.12 -48.86
C SER A 22 -2.93 23.47 -49.45
N GLU A 23 -3.24 23.52 -50.75
CA GLU A 23 -3.79 24.72 -51.42
C GLU A 23 -5.11 25.19 -50.76
N ALA A 24 -5.88 24.27 -50.18
CA ALA A 24 -7.09 24.59 -49.43
C ALA A 24 -6.79 25.38 -48.14
N THR A 25 -5.67 25.09 -47.45
CA THR A 25 -5.28 25.88 -46.28
C THR A 25 -4.86 27.30 -46.66
N LYS A 26 -4.23 27.52 -47.81
CA LYS A 26 -3.86 28.89 -48.26
C LYS A 26 -5.07 29.77 -48.53
N GLN A 27 -6.20 29.17 -48.92
CA GLN A 27 -7.42 29.89 -49.31
C GLN A 27 -8.40 30.12 -48.15
N LEU A 28 -8.30 29.34 -47.07
CA LEU A 28 -9.17 29.43 -45.90
C LEU A 28 -8.67 30.38 -44.82
N VAL A 29 -7.39 30.76 -44.87
CA VAL A 29 -6.83 31.68 -43.89
C VAL A 29 -6.77 33.07 -44.50
N ASN A 30 -7.56 34.01 -43.99
CA ASN A 30 -7.48 35.42 -44.40
C ASN A 30 -6.18 36.03 -43.83
N PRO A 31 -5.15 36.30 -44.64
CA PRO A 31 -3.83 36.73 -44.16
C PRO A 31 -3.87 38.04 -43.37
N GLU A 32 -4.87 38.89 -43.62
CA GLU A 32 -5.13 40.15 -42.90
C GLU A 32 -5.78 39.93 -41.52
N ARG A 33 -6.43 38.79 -41.27
CA ARG A 33 -6.91 38.39 -39.94
C ARG A 33 -5.86 37.64 -39.13
N VAL A 34 -4.87 37.04 -39.79
CA VAL A 34 -3.79 36.27 -39.13
C VAL A 34 -2.74 37.21 -38.53
N HIS A 35 -2.55 38.38 -39.13
CA HIS A 35 -1.55 39.37 -38.71
C HIS A 35 -2.14 40.69 -38.23
N ARG A 36 -3.45 40.77 -37.95
CA ARG A 36 -3.92 41.87 -37.12
C ARG A 36 -3.19 41.71 -35.80
N HIS A 37 -2.34 42.69 -35.49
CA HIS A 37 -1.92 42.94 -34.13
C HIS A 37 -3.19 42.89 -33.31
N SER A 38 -3.40 41.76 -32.62
CA SER A 38 -4.47 41.63 -31.66
C SER A 38 -4.33 42.83 -30.74
N ASP A 39 -5.46 43.36 -30.26
CA ASP A 39 -5.46 44.39 -29.21
C ASP A 39 -4.27 44.12 -28.27
N PRO A 40 -3.34 45.07 -28.01
CA PRO A 40 -2.20 44.82 -27.14
C PRO A 40 -2.56 44.14 -25.82
N TYR A 41 -3.83 44.24 -25.41
CA TYR A 41 -4.44 43.54 -24.29
C TYR A 41 -4.56 42.01 -24.44
N ASP A 42 -4.56 41.44 -25.64
CA ASP A 42 -4.75 39.99 -25.90
C ASP A 42 -3.60 39.13 -25.38
N LEU A 43 -2.35 39.61 -25.52
CA LEU A 43 -1.21 38.93 -24.90
C LEU A 43 -1.33 38.91 -23.36
N VAL A 44 -1.89 39.97 -22.79
CA VAL A 44 -2.16 40.05 -21.35
C VAL A 44 -3.30 39.10 -20.96
N CYS A 45 -4.38 39.02 -21.75
CA CYS A 45 -5.47 38.05 -21.58
C CYS A 45 -4.96 36.61 -21.61
N LEU A 46 -4.15 36.26 -22.62
CA LEU A 46 -3.54 34.94 -22.74
C LEU A 46 -2.65 34.61 -21.55
N ALA A 47 -1.81 35.56 -21.12
CA ALA A 47 -0.97 35.38 -19.93
C ALA A 47 -1.81 35.14 -18.66
N GLN A 48 -2.93 35.87 -18.51
CA GLN A 48 -3.88 35.66 -17.41
C GLN A 48 -4.55 34.28 -17.48
N GLU A 49 -4.88 33.79 -18.66
CA GLU A 49 -5.48 32.46 -18.84
C GLU A 49 -4.51 31.34 -18.49
N VAL A 50 -3.27 31.43 -18.98
CA VAL A 50 -2.19 30.48 -18.61
C VAL A 50 -1.97 30.48 -17.09
N GLN A 51 -1.91 31.66 -16.47
CA GLN A 51 -1.75 31.78 -15.02
C GLN A 51 -2.92 31.12 -14.26
N LYS A 52 -4.16 31.29 -14.73
CA LYS A 52 -5.34 30.63 -14.14
C LYS A 52 -5.26 29.11 -14.30
N ALA A 53 -4.89 28.62 -15.49
CA ALA A 53 -4.71 27.20 -15.74
C ALA A 53 -3.66 26.58 -14.79
N ASP A 54 -2.54 27.26 -14.59
CA ASP A 54 -1.50 26.84 -13.65
C ASP A 54 -2.00 26.79 -12.20
N GLN A 55 -2.80 27.77 -11.78
CA GLN A 55 -3.43 27.76 -10.45
C GLN A 55 -4.35 26.55 -10.29
N PHE A 56 -5.21 26.27 -11.27
CA PHE A 56 -6.09 25.10 -11.23
C PHE A 56 -5.31 23.79 -11.21
N MET A 57 -4.24 23.68 -12.01
CA MET A 57 -3.38 22.50 -12.03
C MET A 57 -2.70 22.28 -10.68
N ARG A 58 -2.17 23.35 -10.05
CA ARG A 58 -1.60 23.29 -8.70
C ARG A 58 -2.62 22.83 -7.67
N CYS A 59 -3.83 23.40 -7.68
CA CYS A 59 -4.91 22.97 -6.78
C CYS A 59 -5.28 21.49 -7.01
N SER A 60 -5.38 21.06 -8.27
CA SER A 60 -5.67 19.66 -8.61
C SER A 60 -4.57 18.72 -8.11
N ALA A 61 -3.30 19.07 -8.30
CA ALA A 61 -2.16 18.30 -7.80
C ALA A 61 -2.18 18.22 -6.27
N SER A 62 -2.39 19.34 -5.57
CA SER A 62 -2.50 19.37 -4.10
C SER A 62 -3.60 18.45 -3.58
N ASN A 63 -4.79 18.47 -4.18
CA ASN A 63 -5.90 17.60 -3.78
C ASN A 63 -5.56 16.11 -3.96
N LYS A 64 -4.88 15.74 -5.06
CA LYS A 64 -4.42 14.36 -5.27
C LYS A 64 -3.37 13.94 -4.26
N LEU A 65 -2.43 14.83 -3.94
CA LEU A 65 -1.40 14.58 -2.92
C LEU A 65 -1.99 14.43 -1.52
N ILE A 66 -3.04 15.19 -1.18
CA ILE A 66 -3.77 15.02 0.08
C ILE A 66 -4.38 13.61 0.16
N LEU A 67 -5.05 13.14 -0.90
CA LEU A 67 -5.61 11.80 -0.94
C LEU A 67 -4.54 10.72 -0.78
N ILE A 68 -3.41 10.86 -1.48
CA ILE A 68 -2.28 9.92 -1.34
C ILE A 68 -1.75 9.93 0.10
N ALA A 69 -1.62 11.09 0.73
CA ALA A 69 -1.17 11.19 2.12
C ALA A 69 -2.14 10.50 3.09
N GLU A 70 -3.45 10.62 2.87
CA GLU A 70 -4.47 9.89 3.65
C GLU A 70 -4.35 8.38 3.49
N GLN A 71 -4.13 7.90 2.26
CA GLN A 71 -3.89 6.47 1.99
C GLN A 71 -2.63 5.97 2.69
N ILE A 72 -1.52 6.72 2.64
CA ILE A 72 -0.27 6.38 3.34
C ILE A 72 -0.53 6.26 4.84
N ARG A 73 -1.23 7.23 5.45
CA ARG A 73 -1.60 7.17 6.87
C ARG A 73 -2.43 5.94 7.20
N HIS A 74 -3.38 5.59 6.35
CA HIS A 74 -4.18 4.39 6.53
C HIS A 74 -3.31 3.13 6.50
N LEU A 75 -2.39 3.01 5.53
CA LEU A 75 -1.47 1.88 5.42
C LEU A 75 -0.52 1.78 6.63
N GLN A 76 -0.01 2.91 7.12
CA GLN A 76 0.80 2.96 8.33
C GLN A 76 0.03 2.41 9.55
N GLU A 77 -1.23 2.81 9.70
CA GLU A 77 -2.08 2.32 10.79
C GLU A 77 -2.40 0.83 10.65
N GLN A 78 -2.63 0.33 9.43
CA GLN A 78 -2.77 -1.11 9.20
C GLN A 78 -1.49 -1.87 9.58
N ALA A 79 -0.32 -1.37 9.18
CA ALA A 79 0.96 -1.99 9.51
C ALA A 79 1.18 -2.03 11.03
N ARG A 80 0.86 -0.94 11.75
CA ARG A 80 0.93 -0.88 13.21
C ARG A 80 0.07 -1.96 13.86
N LYS A 81 -1.18 -2.12 13.41
CA LYS A 81 -2.09 -3.16 13.93
C LYS A 81 -1.56 -4.57 13.71
N VAL A 82 -1.05 -4.86 12.51
CA VAL A 82 -0.45 -6.18 12.20
C VAL A 82 0.73 -6.47 13.12
N LEU A 83 1.60 -5.49 13.40
CA LEU A 83 2.73 -5.67 14.30
C LEU A 83 2.28 -5.91 15.75
N GLU A 84 1.28 -5.18 16.23
CA GLU A 84 0.71 -5.36 17.58
C GLU A 84 0.04 -6.74 17.74
N GLU A 85 -0.71 -7.17 16.74
CA GLU A 85 -1.33 -8.49 16.70
C GLU A 85 -0.27 -9.60 16.68
N THR A 86 0.77 -9.45 15.85
CA THR A 86 1.87 -10.41 15.76
C THR A 86 2.62 -10.51 17.08
N LYS A 87 2.90 -9.37 17.73
CA LYS A 87 3.56 -9.34 19.04
C LYS A 87 2.72 -10.06 20.10
N ARG A 88 1.42 -9.74 20.18
CA ARG A 88 0.49 -10.40 21.10
C ARG A 88 0.43 -11.91 20.83
N ASP A 89 0.35 -12.31 19.57
CA ASP A 89 0.30 -13.74 19.20
C ASP A 89 1.60 -14.46 19.58
N ALA A 90 2.75 -13.83 19.41
CA ALA A 90 4.03 -14.36 19.86
C ALA A 90 4.08 -14.53 21.39
N GLU A 91 3.61 -13.53 22.16
CA GLU A 91 3.51 -13.60 23.62
C GLU A 91 2.59 -14.74 24.08
N LEU A 92 1.43 -14.91 23.44
CA LEU A 92 0.51 -16.02 23.71
C LEU A 92 1.12 -17.37 23.32
N HIS A 93 1.86 -17.44 22.22
CA HIS A 93 2.59 -18.66 21.86
C HIS A 93 3.64 -19.04 22.90
N HIS A 94 4.34 -18.05 23.46
CA HIS A 94 5.36 -18.23 24.49
C HIS A 94 4.82 -18.54 25.89
N ALA A 95 3.55 -18.22 26.18
CA ALA A 95 2.92 -18.54 27.46
C ALA A 95 3.03 -20.04 27.79
N GLN A 96 3.34 -20.35 29.05
CA GLN A 96 3.55 -21.74 29.49
C GLN A 96 2.30 -22.58 29.27
N CYS A 97 2.49 -23.83 28.85
CA CYS A 97 1.39 -24.72 28.53
C CYS A 97 1.77 -26.17 28.82
N ASN A 98 0.95 -26.87 29.60
CA ASN A 98 1.17 -28.28 29.97
C ASN A 98 0.48 -29.26 29.01
N PHE A 99 -0.11 -28.76 27.92
CA PHE A 99 -0.87 -29.56 26.95
C PHE A 99 -0.52 -29.14 25.53
N LYS A 100 -0.85 -30.01 24.57
CA LYS A 100 -0.70 -29.68 23.15
C LYS A 100 -1.86 -28.78 22.72
N LYS A 101 -1.54 -27.57 22.25
CA LYS A 101 -2.51 -26.64 21.67
C LYS A 101 -3.12 -27.25 20.40
N ARG A 102 -4.44 -27.18 20.26
CA ARG A 102 -5.22 -27.67 19.12
C ARG A 102 -5.99 -26.50 18.52
N VAL A 103 -5.93 -26.39 17.20
CA VAL A 103 -6.71 -25.41 16.43
C VAL A 103 -8.20 -25.58 16.72
N GLY A 104 -8.92 -24.45 16.79
CA GLY A 104 -10.35 -24.36 17.06
C GLY A 104 -10.75 -24.41 18.53
N GLN A 105 -9.82 -24.73 19.44
CA GLN A 105 -10.08 -24.78 20.88
C GLN A 105 -9.88 -23.42 21.54
N ILE A 106 -10.67 -23.18 22.60
CA ILE A 106 -10.58 -21.98 23.44
C ILE A 106 -9.74 -22.31 24.67
N TYR A 107 -8.80 -21.43 24.98
CA TYR A 107 -7.89 -21.53 26.11
C TYR A 107 -8.02 -20.29 26.98
N SER A 108 -7.92 -20.49 28.29
CA SER A 108 -7.98 -19.42 29.28
C SER A 108 -6.56 -19.07 29.74
N LEU A 109 -6.18 -17.80 29.63
CA LEU A 109 -4.87 -17.29 30.02
C LEU A 109 -4.90 -16.76 31.46
N TYR A 110 -3.93 -17.20 32.25
CA TYR A 110 -3.78 -16.79 33.64
C TYR A 110 -2.36 -16.29 33.93
N LYS A 111 -2.23 -15.47 34.98
CA LYS A 111 -0.96 -14.97 35.48
C LYS A 111 -0.72 -15.44 36.91
N ARG A 112 0.40 -16.11 37.12
CA ARG A 112 0.85 -16.53 38.46
C ARG A 112 1.40 -15.34 39.25
N ASN A 113 1.51 -15.50 40.56
CA ASN A 113 2.07 -14.48 41.45
C ASN A 113 3.53 -14.13 41.12
N ASN A 114 4.28 -15.04 40.48
CA ASN A 114 5.64 -14.81 40.00
C ASN A 114 5.71 -14.02 38.67
N GLY A 115 4.56 -13.57 38.14
CA GLY A 115 4.46 -12.82 36.89
C GLY A 115 4.40 -13.67 35.62
N THR A 116 4.61 -14.99 35.70
CA THR A 116 4.59 -15.88 34.53
C THR A 116 3.15 -16.12 34.05
N THR A 117 2.93 -16.00 32.74
CA THR A 117 1.66 -16.31 32.09
C THR A 117 1.60 -17.77 31.65
N TYR A 118 0.43 -18.39 31.77
CA TYR A 118 0.21 -19.77 31.33
C TYR A 118 -1.23 -19.98 30.84
N PHE A 119 -1.39 -20.93 29.93
CA PHE A 119 -2.70 -21.36 29.44
C PHE A 119 -3.26 -22.53 30.23
N SER A 120 -4.57 -22.51 30.42
CA SER A 120 -5.40 -23.58 30.98
C SER A 120 -6.52 -23.92 30.00
N MET A 121 -6.97 -25.18 30.00
CA MET A 121 -8.23 -25.56 29.34
C MET A 121 -9.45 -25.12 30.15
N LEU A 122 -9.30 -25.02 31.48
CA LEU A 122 -10.39 -24.63 32.37
C LEU A 122 -10.55 -23.11 32.43
N GLY A 123 -11.79 -22.65 32.28
CA GLY A 123 -12.18 -21.24 32.45
C GLY A 123 -12.37 -20.81 33.91
N PRO A 124 -12.50 -19.50 34.18
CA PRO A 124 -12.61 -18.98 35.55
C PRO A 124 -13.87 -19.47 36.27
N GLN A 125 -14.96 -19.73 35.54
CA GLN A 125 -16.19 -20.30 36.11
C GLN A 125 -16.03 -21.77 36.49
N GLU A 126 -15.27 -22.53 35.70
CA GLU A 126 -15.02 -23.97 35.91
C GLU A 126 -14.01 -24.22 37.02
N TRP A 127 -13.09 -23.28 37.24
CA TRP A 127 -12.14 -23.30 38.36
C TRP A 127 -12.82 -23.17 39.73
N GLY A 128 -14.05 -22.66 39.77
CA GLY A 128 -14.79 -22.42 41.01
C GLY A 128 -14.03 -21.49 41.98
N PRO A 129 -14.25 -21.61 43.31
CA PRO A 129 -13.59 -20.78 44.33
C PRO A 129 -12.08 -21.04 44.46
N SER A 130 -11.53 -22.00 43.72
CA SER A 130 -10.12 -22.41 43.79
C SER A 130 -9.26 -21.83 42.67
N CYS A 131 -9.74 -20.88 41.86
CA CYS A 131 -8.89 -20.21 40.88
C CYS A 131 -7.78 -19.43 41.61
N PRO A 132 -6.52 -19.89 41.60
CA PRO A 132 -5.48 -19.31 42.45
C PRO A 132 -4.78 -18.12 41.79
N HIS A 133 -5.06 -17.87 40.51
CA HIS A 133 -4.29 -16.98 39.66
C HIS A 133 -5.20 -15.96 38.95
N GLU A 134 -4.63 -14.81 38.62
CA GLU A 134 -5.31 -13.72 37.92
C GLU A 134 -5.71 -14.16 36.51
N PHE A 135 -6.99 -13.97 36.16
CA PHE A 135 -7.51 -14.27 34.84
C PHE A 135 -7.29 -13.09 33.89
N LEU A 136 -6.59 -13.35 32.77
CA LEU A 136 -6.25 -12.31 31.78
C LEU A 136 -7.17 -12.32 30.55
N GLY A 137 -7.83 -13.45 30.26
CA GLY A 137 -8.75 -13.56 29.13
C GLY A 137 -8.82 -14.95 28.54
N GLN A 138 -9.74 -15.12 27.59
CA GLN A 138 -9.91 -16.35 26.81
C GLN A 138 -9.57 -16.10 25.34
N TYR A 139 -8.92 -17.08 24.72
CA TYR A 139 -8.43 -16.98 23.36
C TYR A 139 -8.66 -18.30 22.61
N ARG A 140 -9.14 -18.22 21.38
CA ARG A 140 -9.23 -19.35 20.45
C ARG A 140 -7.99 -19.38 19.57
N LEU A 141 -7.42 -20.57 19.40
CA LEU A 141 -6.35 -20.78 18.43
C LEU A 141 -6.97 -21.01 17.05
N GLU A 142 -6.63 -20.17 16.08
CA GLU A 142 -7.16 -20.24 14.72
C GLU A 142 -6.32 -21.17 13.82
N ALA A 143 -6.82 -21.45 12.61
CA ALA A 143 -6.17 -22.35 11.65
C ALA A 143 -4.84 -21.84 11.09
N ASP A 144 -4.67 -20.52 11.02
CA ASP A 144 -3.44 -19.82 10.67
C ASP A 144 -2.47 -19.65 11.85
N MET A 145 -2.77 -20.29 13.00
CA MET A 145 -2.03 -20.18 14.26
C MET A 145 -2.10 -18.79 14.91
N SER A 146 -2.95 -17.89 14.43
CA SER A 146 -3.26 -16.65 15.13
C SER A 146 -4.17 -16.89 16.34
N TRP A 147 -4.22 -15.92 17.25
CA TRP A 147 -5.09 -15.98 18.43
C TRP A 147 -6.20 -14.96 18.37
N THR A 148 -7.45 -15.42 18.42
CA THR A 148 -8.63 -14.56 18.51
C THR A 148 -9.16 -14.54 19.93
N LYS A 149 -9.38 -13.36 20.51
CA LYS A 149 -10.02 -13.23 21.82
C LYS A 149 -11.43 -13.81 21.79
N ALA A 150 -11.89 -14.40 22.90
CA ALA A 150 -13.20 -15.04 22.98
C ALA A 150 -14.36 -14.10 22.61
N GLU A 151 -14.28 -12.83 23.02
CA GLU A 151 -15.25 -11.78 22.69
C GLU A 151 -15.34 -11.47 21.18
N ASP A 152 -14.26 -11.74 20.43
CA ASP A 152 -14.14 -11.39 19.02
C ASP A 152 -14.42 -12.56 18.08
N ILE A 153 -14.57 -13.78 18.62
CA ILE A 153 -14.77 -15.02 17.85
C ILE A 153 -15.94 -14.90 16.89
N GLU A 154 -17.10 -14.41 17.37
CA GLU A 154 -18.29 -14.31 16.55
C GLU A 154 -18.14 -13.28 15.43
N ARG A 155 -17.53 -12.13 15.74
CA ARG A 155 -17.26 -11.07 14.75
C ARG A 155 -16.35 -11.61 13.65
N ARG A 156 -15.20 -12.18 14.02
CA ARG A 156 -14.26 -12.79 13.06
C ARG A 156 -14.94 -13.87 12.21
N SER A 157 -15.78 -14.70 12.82
CA SER A 157 -16.50 -15.75 12.08
C SER A 157 -17.50 -15.18 11.08
N LYS A 158 -18.16 -14.06 11.39
CA LYS A 158 -19.03 -13.33 10.45
C LYS A 158 -18.21 -12.72 9.31
N ASP A 159 -17.07 -12.11 9.62
CA ASP A 159 -16.18 -11.49 8.64
C ASP A 159 -15.66 -12.52 7.63
N ILE A 160 -15.20 -13.69 8.11
CA ILE A 160 -14.74 -14.79 7.26
C ILE A 160 -15.87 -15.27 6.34
N ARG A 161 -17.08 -15.47 6.87
CA ARG A 161 -18.25 -15.86 6.06
C ARG A 161 -18.59 -14.83 5.00
N MET A 162 -18.46 -13.55 5.33
CA MET A 162 -18.69 -12.47 4.37
C MET A 162 -17.66 -12.52 3.23
N VAL A 163 -16.39 -12.75 3.55
CA VAL A 163 -15.33 -12.93 2.54
C VAL A 163 -15.60 -14.15 1.66
N ASP A 164 -15.94 -15.30 2.26
CA ASP A 164 -16.27 -16.52 1.52
C ASP A 164 -17.42 -16.30 0.54
N ASN A 165 -18.45 -15.57 0.94
CA ASN A 165 -19.58 -15.23 0.07
C ASN A 165 -19.16 -14.38 -1.12
N ILE A 166 -18.26 -13.40 -0.92
CA ILE A 166 -17.74 -12.54 -1.99
C ILE A 166 -16.89 -13.38 -2.96
N LEU A 167 -16.03 -14.24 -2.44
CA LEU A 167 -15.20 -15.14 -3.25
C LEU A 167 -16.04 -16.09 -4.10
N ALA A 168 -17.09 -16.67 -3.51
CA ALA A 168 -18.02 -17.53 -4.23
C ALA A 168 -18.82 -16.80 -5.33
N SER A 169 -19.08 -15.50 -5.15
CA SER A 169 -19.90 -14.71 -6.08
C SER A 169 -19.10 -14.16 -7.27
N ASN A 170 -17.84 -13.77 -7.07
CA ASN A 170 -17.12 -12.89 -8.01
C ASN A 170 -15.85 -13.47 -8.61
N VAL A 171 -15.41 -14.69 -8.27
CA VAL A 171 -14.14 -15.25 -8.78
C VAL A 171 -14.42 -16.41 -9.75
N PRO A 172 -14.28 -16.21 -11.08
CA PRO A 172 -14.13 -17.35 -11.99
C PRO A 172 -12.89 -18.14 -11.53
N ALA A 173 -13.02 -19.46 -11.40
CA ALA A 173 -11.97 -20.34 -10.89
C ALA A 173 -10.61 -19.93 -11.45
N ILE A 174 -9.68 -19.52 -10.58
CA ILE A 174 -8.31 -19.23 -10.99
C ILE A 174 -7.76 -20.53 -11.57
N GLN A 175 -7.65 -20.59 -12.89
CA GLN A 175 -7.00 -21.69 -13.58
C GLN A 175 -5.50 -21.58 -13.27
N TYR A 176 -5.07 -22.32 -12.25
CA TYR A 176 -3.65 -22.60 -12.10
C TYR A 176 -3.21 -23.36 -13.35
N LEU A 177 -2.36 -22.73 -14.16
CA LEU A 177 -1.70 -23.39 -15.28
C LEU A 177 -0.72 -24.43 -14.72
N THR A 178 -1.22 -25.60 -14.35
CA THR A 178 -0.35 -26.77 -14.12
C THR A 178 0.01 -27.35 -15.48
N GLY A 179 0.87 -26.65 -16.21
CA GLY A 179 1.47 -27.17 -17.43
C GLY A 179 2.41 -28.34 -17.10
N PRO A 180 2.39 -29.45 -17.85
CA PRO A 180 3.37 -30.52 -17.67
C PRO A 180 4.74 -30.10 -18.24
N ALA A 181 5.78 -30.69 -17.66
CA ALA A 181 7.19 -30.40 -17.84
C ALA A 181 7.72 -30.43 -19.29
N GLY A 182 8.71 -29.57 -19.56
CA GLY A 182 9.62 -29.66 -20.70
C GLY A 182 10.99 -29.09 -20.33
N ASN A 183 11.96 -29.98 -20.14
CA ASN A 183 13.34 -29.66 -19.75
C ASN A 183 14.02 -28.66 -20.69
N GLY A 184 14.50 -27.56 -20.13
CA GLY A 184 15.41 -26.62 -20.79
C GLY A 184 16.32 -25.96 -19.75
N MET A 185 17.43 -26.62 -19.41
CA MET A 185 18.50 -26.00 -18.62
C MET A 185 19.15 -24.88 -19.46
N HIS A 186 18.65 -23.66 -19.34
CA HIS A 186 19.44 -22.47 -19.66
C HIS A 186 20.24 -22.10 -18.41
N LYS A 187 21.55 -22.32 -18.46
CA LYS A 187 22.51 -21.83 -17.46
C LYS A 187 22.44 -20.30 -17.45
N ILE A 188 21.78 -19.74 -16.45
CA ILE A 188 21.90 -18.33 -16.09
C ILE A 188 23.29 -18.17 -15.48
N LYS A 189 24.14 -17.34 -16.08
CA LYS A 189 25.42 -16.95 -15.50
C LYS A 189 25.13 -16.19 -14.21
N GLU A 190 25.73 -16.61 -13.10
CA GLU A 190 25.80 -15.82 -11.87
C GLU A 190 26.31 -14.42 -12.23
N THR A 191 25.38 -13.47 -12.21
CA THR A 191 25.70 -12.05 -12.19
C THR A 191 25.40 -11.63 -10.76
N GLU A 192 26.42 -11.09 -10.11
CA GLU A 192 26.52 -10.83 -8.68
C GLU A 192 25.23 -10.26 -8.07
N GLU A 193 24.85 -10.78 -6.89
CA GLU A 193 23.72 -10.29 -6.10
C GLU A 193 23.83 -8.78 -5.86
N PRO A 194 22.78 -7.98 -6.15
CA PRO A 194 22.75 -6.60 -5.71
C PRO A 194 22.63 -6.58 -4.18
N LYS A 195 23.73 -6.24 -3.49
CA LYS A 195 23.72 -5.98 -2.05
C LYS A 195 22.76 -4.83 -1.76
N ILE A 196 21.65 -5.15 -1.11
CA ILE A 196 20.77 -4.16 -0.49
C ILE A 196 21.54 -3.58 0.70
N VAL A 197 21.92 -2.31 0.61
CA VAL A 197 22.55 -1.59 1.71
C VAL A 197 21.45 -1.14 2.67
N ASP A 198 21.59 -1.48 3.96
CA ASP A 198 20.71 -1.03 5.03
C ASP A 198 20.91 0.49 5.25
N VAL A 199 19.86 1.27 4.94
CA VAL A 199 19.86 2.75 5.04
C VAL A 199 19.29 3.23 6.39
N SER A 200 19.05 2.33 7.35
CA SER A 200 18.44 2.68 8.64
C SER A 200 19.27 3.66 9.49
N ASP A 201 20.59 3.72 9.31
CA ASP A 201 21.50 4.58 10.08
C ASP A 201 21.92 5.87 9.35
N GLN A 202 21.33 6.20 8.20
CA GLN A 202 21.64 7.46 7.49
C GLN A 202 20.82 8.62 8.11
N PRO A 203 21.45 9.61 8.77
CA PRO A 203 20.72 10.78 9.22
C PRO A 203 20.20 11.58 8.01
N PHE A 204 18.91 11.92 8.03
CA PHE A 204 18.30 12.80 7.05
C PHE A 204 18.91 14.20 7.16
N VAL A 205 19.82 14.53 6.25
CA VAL A 205 20.40 15.88 6.15
C VAL A 205 19.45 16.71 5.29
N GLU A 206 18.71 17.63 5.92
CA GLU A 206 18.02 18.70 5.18
C GLU A 206 19.07 19.61 4.53
N GLU A 207 19.22 19.53 3.21
CA GLU A 207 19.94 20.55 2.48
C GLU A 207 19.17 21.88 2.56
N PRO A 208 19.81 22.99 2.96
CA PRO A 208 19.13 24.27 3.01
C PRO A 208 18.84 24.74 1.59
N LEU A 209 17.59 25.12 1.33
CA LEU A 209 17.21 25.86 0.14
C LEU A 209 18.12 27.09 0.02
N TYR A 210 18.90 27.13 -1.06
CA TYR A 210 19.71 28.28 -1.44
C TYR A 210 18.84 29.56 -1.43
N LYS A 211 19.38 30.63 -0.84
CA LYS A 211 18.78 31.97 -0.76
C LYS A 211 18.59 32.61 -2.12
#